data_AF-A0A960ZCD3-F1
#
_entry.id   AF-A0A960ZCD3-F1
#
_cell.length_a   1.000
_cell.length_b   1.000
_cell.length_c   1.000
_cell.angle_alpha   90.00
_cell.angle_beta   90.00
_cell.angle_gamma   90.00
#
_symmetry.space_group_name_H-M   'P 1'
#
loop_
_entity.id
_entity.type
_entity.pdbx_description
1 polymer ?
#
loop_
_entity_poly.entity_id
_entity_poly.type
_entity_poly.pdbx_seq_one_letter_code
_entity_poly.pdbx_strand_id
1 'polypeptide(L)'
;MNGFYNDIKNNVNILFPTEETLQVFEELNEKYKPRGNRVFDIEIVSIFLSNNISTLATINTEDFKNISEIMLLDIEKNYNFRI
;
A
#
# COMPACT_ATOMS: atom_id res chain seq x y z
N MET A 1 -25.56 -0.75 -12.55
CA MET A 1 -24.52 0.19 -12.06
C MET A 1 -23.64 -0.46 -10.98
N ASN A 2 -23.32 -1.76 -11.10
CA ASN A 2 -22.56 -2.54 -10.10
C ASN A 2 -21.33 -3.27 -10.69
N GLY A 3 -21.01 -3.04 -11.97
CA GLY A 3 -19.94 -3.79 -12.68
C GLY A 3 -18.59 -3.62 -12.00
N PHE A 4 -18.12 -2.38 -11.87
CA PHE A 4 -16.82 -2.06 -11.27
C PHE A 4 -16.61 -2.64 -9.85
N TYR A 5 -17.59 -2.49 -8.96
CA TYR A 5 -17.49 -3.05 -7.61
C TYR A 5 -17.44 -4.58 -7.62
N ASN A 6 -18.25 -5.22 -8.46
CA ASN A 6 -18.22 -6.67 -8.61
C ASN A 6 -16.89 -7.14 -9.23
N ASP A 7 -16.32 -6.37 -10.17
CA ASP A 7 -15.04 -6.69 -10.80
C ASP A 7 -13.91 -6.65 -9.77
N ILE A 8 -13.85 -5.64 -8.91
CA ILE A 8 -12.90 -5.62 -7.78
C ILE A 8 -13.16 -6.81 -6.87
N LYS A 9 -14.39 -6.98 -6.38
CA LYS A 9 -14.71 -8.00 -5.39
C LYS A 9 -14.38 -9.43 -5.85
N ASN A 10 -14.49 -9.72 -7.15
CA ASN A 10 -14.32 -11.07 -7.68
C ASN A 10 -12.94 -11.32 -8.31
N ASN A 11 -12.20 -10.28 -8.70
CA ASN A 11 -10.92 -10.43 -9.40
C ASN A 11 -9.70 -9.97 -8.58
N VAL A 12 -9.90 -9.40 -7.39
CA VAL A 12 -8.79 -9.07 -6.48
C VAL A 12 -9.01 -9.66 -5.09
N ASN A 13 -7.90 -9.92 -4.39
CA ASN A 13 -7.94 -10.25 -2.97
C ASN A 13 -7.95 -8.95 -2.16
N ILE A 14 -9.04 -8.71 -1.43
CA ILE A 14 -9.17 -7.55 -0.54
C ILE A 14 -8.54 -7.92 0.80
N LEU A 15 -7.49 -7.20 1.18
CA LEU A 15 -6.84 -7.34 2.48
C LEU A 15 -7.46 -6.38 3.48
N PHE A 16 -7.57 -6.83 4.73
CA PHE A 16 -8.06 -6.04 5.85
C PHE A 16 -7.00 -6.00 6.95
N PRO A 17 -6.94 -4.92 7.74
CA PRO A 17 -6.08 -4.86 8.91
C PRO A 17 -6.35 -6.01 9.89
N THR A 18 -5.28 -6.51 10.49
CA THR A 18 -5.27 -7.56 11.53
C THR A 18 -4.49 -7.09 12.75
N GLU A 19 -4.46 -7.88 13.82
CA GLU A 19 -3.59 -7.60 14.98
C GLU A 19 -2.10 -7.57 14.59
N GLU A 20 -1.67 -8.45 13.69
CA GLU A 20 -0.31 -8.43 13.13
C GLU A 20 -0.03 -7.15 12.34
N THR A 21 -1.02 -6.65 11.60
CA THR A 21 -0.92 -5.37 10.89
C THR A 21 -0.66 -4.21 11.86
N LEU A 22 -1.28 -4.22 13.04
CA LEU A 22 -1.06 -3.19 14.05
C LEU A 22 0.38 -3.22 14.58
N GLN A 23 0.93 -4.42 14.83
CA GLN A 23 2.33 -4.56 15.28
C GLN A 23 3.30 -3.97 14.25
N VAL A 24 3.15 -4.35 12.97
CA VAL A 24 3.99 -3.80 11.89
C VAL A 24 3.77 -2.30 11.73
N PHE A 25 2.53 -1.82 11.88
CA PHE A 25 2.23 -0.39 11.82
C PHE A 25 2.96 0.40 12.90
N GLU A 26 2.96 -0.09 14.15
CA GLU A 26 3.67 0.55 15.26
C GLU A 26 5.17 0.62 14.98
N GLU A 27 5.78 -0.47 14.52
CA GLU A 27 7.19 -0.52 14.14
C GLU A 27 7.55 0.50 13.05
N LEU A 28 6.75 0.57 11.99
CA LEU A 28 6.96 1.52 10.89
C LEU A 28 6.71 2.97 11.33
N ASN A 29 5.70 3.20 12.17
CA ASN A 29 5.38 4.53 12.68
C ASN A 29 6.49 5.06 13.58
N GLU A 30 7.11 4.20 14.40
CA GLU A 30 8.29 4.56 15.19
C GLU A 30 9.53 4.83 14.32
N LYS A 31 9.74 4.00 13.29
CA LYS A 31 10.88 4.12 12.37
C LYS A 31 10.82 5.38 11.51
N TYR A 32 9.68 5.64 10.89
CA TYR A 32 9.53 6.72 9.90
C TYR A 32 8.94 8.01 10.47
N LYS A 33 8.29 7.95 11.64
CA LYS A 33 7.66 9.10 12.32
C LYS A 33 6.86 9.96 11.35
N PRO A 34 5.89 9.37 10.62
CA PRO A 34 5.09 10.09 9.65
C PRO A 34 4.38 11.29 10.30
N ARG A 35 4.13 12.33 9.50
CA ARG A 35 3.39 13.52 9.95
C ARG A 35 2.19 13.75 9.04
N GLY A 36 1.08 14.16 9.64
CA GLY A 36 -0.17 14.41 8.92
C GLY A 36 -0.62 13.17 8.17
N ASN A 37 -1.00 13.34 6.90
CA ASN A 37 -1.61 12.28 6.09
C ASN A 37 -0.67 11.10 5.77
N ARG A 38 0.64 11.23 5.96
CA ARG A 38 1.60 10.13 5.70
C ARG A 38 1.39 8.92 6.62
N VAL A 39 0.61 9.06 7.70
CA VAL A 39 0.23 7.93 8.56
C VAL A 39 -0.59 6.88 7.80
N PHE A 40 -1.40 7.31 6.82
CA PHE A 40 -2.19 6.39 5.99
C PHE A 40 -1.31 5.62 5.00
N ASP A 41 -0.24 6.23 4.50
CA ASP A 41 0.74 5.52 3.67
C ASP A 41 1.44 4.42 4.47
N ILE A 42 1.77 4.71 5.75
CA ILE A 42 2.34 3.71 6.67
C ILE A 42 1.34 2.59 6.97
N GLU A 43 0.05 2.89 7.11
CA GLU A 43 -1.00 1.88 7.28
C GLU A 43 -1.13 0.96 6.04
N ILE A 44 -1.06 1.51 4.83
CA ILE A 44 -1.06 0.69 3.61
C ILE A 44 0.15 -0.25 3.61
N VAL A 45 1.33 0.26 3.93
CA VAL A 45 2.55 -0.56 3.97
C VAL A 45 2.48 -1.62 5.06
N SER A 46 1.93 -1.32 6.24
CA SER A 46 1.84 -2.30 7.32
C SER A 46 0.95 -3.49 6.93
N ILE A 47 -0.17 -3.24 6.23
CA ILE A 47 -1.03 -4.30 5.68
C ILE A 47 -0.27 -5.16 4.67
N PHE A 48 0.53 -4.55 3.81
CA PHE A 48 1.30 -5.28 2.80
C PHE A 48 2.32 -6.21 3.46
N LEU A 49 3.13 -5.67 4.37
CA LEU A 49 4.21 -6.41 5.00
C LEU A 49 3.68 -7.51 5.92
N SER A 50 2.59 -7.28 6.66
CA SER A 50 1.94 -8.33 7.48
C SER A 50 1.39 -9.49 6.63
N ASN A 51 1.15 -9.26 5.35
CA ASN A 51 0.72 -10.29 4.40
C ASN A 51 1.88 -10.83 3.54
N ASN A 52 3.13 -10.58 3.92
CA ASN A 52 4.34 -10.99 3.17
C ASN A 52 4.40 -10.42 1.74
N ILE A 53 3.77 -9.27 1.49
CA ILE A 53 3.80 -8.58 0.21
C ILE A 53 4.84 -7.47 0.29
N SER A 54 5.84 -7.51 -0.59
CA SER A 54 6.93 -6.53 -0.63
C SER A 54 6.90 -5.63 -1.86
N THR A 55 5.94 -5.79 -2.78
CA THR A 55 5.85 -4.96 -4.00
C THR A 55 4.58 -4.11 -3.98
N LEU A 56 4.73 -2.79 -3.98
CA LEU A 56 3.63 -1.83 -4.05
C LEU A 56 3.53 -1.25 -5.48
N ALA A 57 2.45 -1.56 -6.16
CA ALA A 57 2.11 -0.92 -7.43
C ALA A 57 1.35 0.39 -7.16
N THR A 58 1.90 1.51 -7.62
CA THR A 58 1.31 2.84 -7.40
C THR A 58 1.66 3.81 -8.52
N ILE A 59 0.83 4.83 -8.72
CA ILE A 59 1.16 6.01 -9.53
C ILE A 59 1.86 7.11 -8.71
N ASN A 60 1.81 7.02 -7.38
CA ASN A 60 2.33 8.04 -6.48
C ASN A 60 3.59 7.54 -5.76
N THR A 61 4.61 7.17 -6.55
CA THR A 61 5.84 6.54 -6.03
C THR A 61 6.60 7.43 -5.05
N GLU A 62 6.47 8.76 -5.17
CA GLU A 62 7.17 9.74 -4.33
C GLU A 62 6.80 9.65 -2.84
N ASP A 63 5.55 9.29 -2.51
CA ASP A 63 5.10 9.18 -1.12
C ASP A 63 5.72 7.97 -0.40
N PHE A 64 6.08 6.94 -1.17
CA PHE A 64 6.57 5.66 -0.68
C PHE A 64 8.07 5.43 -0.87
N LYS A 65 8.77 6.25 -1.67
CA LYS A 65 10.18 6.03 -2.07
C LYS A 65 11.19 5.89 -0.93
N ASN A 66 10.85 6.38 0.26
CA ASN A 66 11.71 6.35 1.44
C ASN A 66 11.43 5.16 2.37
N ILE A 67 10.48 4.29 2.02
CA ILE A 67 10.14 3.10 2.80
C ILE A 67 10.96 1.92 2.26
N SER A 68 11.96 1.50 3.04
CA SER A 68 12.97 0.52 2.61
C SER A 68 12.45 -0.92 2.47
N GLU A 69 11.32 -1.23 3.09
CA GLU A 69 10.75 -2.57 3.18
C GLU A 69 9.98 -2.98 1.93
N ILE A 70 9.68 -2.03 1.04
CA ILE A 70 8.90 -2.26 -0.17
C ILE A 70 9.67 -1.91 -1.44
N MET A 71 9.35 -2.63 -2.50
CA MET A 71 9.73 -2.34 -3.88
C MET A 71 8.57 -1.60 -4.55
N LEU A 72 8.89 -0.53 -5.29
CA LEU A 72 7.88 0.25 -5.99
C LEU A 72 7.78 -0.17 -7.44
N LEU A 73 6.54 -0.48 -7.87
CA LEU A 73 6.19 -0.62 -9.28
C LEU A 73 5.40 0.61 -9.72
N ASP A 74 6.06 1.47 -10.51
CA ASP A 74 5.47 2.70 -11.06
C ASP A 74 4.46 2.35 -12.17
N ILE A 75 3.16 2.44 -11.89
CA ILE A 75 2.14 2.04 -12.87
C ILE A 75 2.09 3.00 -14.05
N GLU A 76 2.32 4.29 -13.84
CA GLU A 76 2.27 5.31 -14.89
C GLU A 76 3.34 5.03 -15.96
N LYS A 77 4.58 4.78 -15.52
CA LYS A 77 5.69 4.47 -16.43
C LYS A 77 5.58 3.10 -17.09
N ASN A 78 5.10 2.09 -16.36
CA ASN A 78 5.08 0.72 -16.87
C ASN A 78 3.95 0.45 -17.87
N TYR A 79 2.86 1.23 -17.84
CA TYR A 79 1.67 0.95 -18.65
C TYR A 79 1.20 2.12 -19.54
N ASN A 80 1.96 3.23 -19.61
CA ASN A 80 1.51 4.48 -20.26
C ASN A 80 0.11 4.91 -19.76
N PHE A 81 -0.18 4.63 -18.49
CA PHE A 81 -1.50 4.85 -17.92
C PHE A 81 -1.66 6.33 -17.61
N ARG A 82 -2.40 7.05 -18.46
CA ARG A 82 -2.73 8.47 -18.26
C ARG A 82 -4.18 8.57 -17.79
N ILE A 83 -4.38 9.06 -16.57
CA ILE A 83 -5.69 9.46 -16.04
C ILE A 83 -5.89 10.96 -16.23
#